data_AF-A0A4R3T390-F1
#
_entry.id   AF-A0A4R3T390-F1
#
_cell.length_a   1.000
_cell.length_b   1.000
_cell.length_c   1.000
_cell.angle_alpha   90.00
_cell.angle_beta   90.00
_cell.angle_gamma   90.00
#
_symmetry.space_group_name_H-M   'P 1'
#
loop_
_entity.id
_entity.type
_entity.pdbx_description
1 polymer ?
#
loop_
_entity_poly.entity_id
_entity_poly.type
_entity_poly.pdbx_seq_one_letter_code
_entity_poly.pdbx_strand_id
1 'polypeptide(L)'
;MTRTTSAARILALAPLFALGLSLAGCKKDAAQPEATATASAEASEEATEAAPMRAEDWIRANHRDALTSDLGKLQYATAETDLDGDGTPEVLVYLGGPMFCGTGGCNLAVLKRQDGDLVQVSETSVVQLPVGVLDSKSHGWRDLAVTVSGGGMAEGISRLRFSGRGYPTNASVEVSAGAAAISKPLIAEDALKPLD
;
A
#
# COMPACT_ATOMS: atom_id res chain seq x y z
N MET A 1 -51.68 19.91 17.50
CA MET A 1 -52.59 19.45 16.44
C MET A 1 -52.12 18.08 15.98
N THR A 2 -53.03 17.12 16.05
CA THR A 2 -52.91 15.67 15.84
C THR A 2 -53.00 15.26 14.36
N ARG A 3 -52.48 14.05 14.07
CA ARG A 3 -52.73 13.07 12.95
C ARG A 3 -51.36 12.61 12.39
N THR A 4 -50.79 11.43 12.66
CA THR A 4 -51.25 10.02 12.61
C THR A 4 -51.72 9.55 11.23
N THR A 5 -50.93 8.66 10.58
CA THR A 5 -51.28 7.43 9.80
C THR A 5 -50.02 6.95 9.04
N SER A 6 -49.42 5.76 9.30
CA SER A 6 -49.72 4.40 8.74
C SER A 6 -49.87 4.35 7.22
N ALA A 7 -49.53 3.30 6.45
CA ALA A 7 -48.75 2.06 6.54
C ALA A 7 -49.07 1.34 5.20
N ALA A 8 -48.17 0.55 4.59
CA ALA A 8 -48.54 -0.68 3.86
C ALA A 8 -47.32 -1.41 3.31
N ARG A 9 -47.15 -2.64 3.79
CA ARG A 9 -46.31 -3.71 3.23
C ARG A 9 -47.05 -4.35 2.06
N ILE A 10 -46.33 -4.78 1.02
CA ILE A 10 -46.82 -5.77 0.06
C ILE A 10 -45.86 -6.95 0.07
N LEU A 11 -46.34 -8.05 0.67
CA LEU A 11 -45.83 -9.42 0.48
C LEU A 11 -46.59 -10.02 -0.71
N ALA A 12 -45.89 -10.67 -1.64
CA ALA A 12 -46.45 -11.64 -2.59
C ALA A 12 -45.36 -12.71 -2.82
N LEU A 13 -45.40 -13.86 -2.14
CA LEU A 13 -46.11 -15.11 -2.46
C LEU A 13 -45.57 -15.82 -3.72
N ALA A 14 -44.90 -16.95 -3.47
CA ALA A 14 -44.33 -17.90 -4.43
C ALA A 14 -45.39 -18.73 -5.17
N PRO A 15 -44.97 -19.52 -6.18
CA PRO A 15 -45.43 -20.90 -6.26
C PRO A 15 -44.29 -21.92 -6.40
N LEU A 16 -44.44 -23.00 -5.64
CA LEU A 16 -43.77 -24.30 -5.79
C LEU A 16 -44.06 -24.88 -7.18
N PHE A 17 -43.07 -25.52 -7.80
CA PHE A 17 -43.29 -26.50 -8.86
C PHE A 17 -42.42 -27.74 -8.65
N ALA A 18 -42.90 -28.85 -9.20
CA ALA A 18 -42.87 -30.17 -8.61
C ALA A 18 -41.64 -31.04 -8.90
N LEU A 19 -41.55 -32.07 -8.05
CA LEU A 19 -40.71 -33.26 -8.01
C LEU A 19 -40.75 -34.07 -9.33
N GLY A 20 -39.58 -34.50 -9.82
CA GLY A 20 -39.45 -35.46 -10.93
C GLY A 20 -38.33 -36.48 -10.63
N LEU A 21 -38.74 -37.66 -10.21
CA LEU A 21 -37.91 -38.83 -9.90
C LEU A 21 -37.78 -39.70 -11.15
N SER A 22 -36.57 -40.10 -11.55
CA SER A 22 -36.38 -41.10 -12.61
C SER A 22 -35.31 -42.11 -12.21
N LEU A 23 -35.71 -43.37 -12.07
CA LEU A 23 -34.88 -44.56 -11.90
C LEU A 23 -34.97 -45.42 -13.17
N ALA A 24 -33.82 -45.78 -13.74
CA ALA A 24 -33.55 -47.00 -14.54
C ALA A 24 -32.06 -46.94 -14.93
N GLY A 25 -31.20 -47.97 -14.91
CA GLY A 25 -31.26 -49.39 -14.61
C GLY A 25 -29.86 -49.97 -14.95
N CYS A 26 -29.37 -50.96 -14.21
CA CYS A 26 -28.05 -51.58 -14.44
C CYS A 26 -28.06 -52.62 -15.57
N LYS A 27 -26.99 -52.70 -16.38
CA LYS A 27 -26.51 -53.98 -16.93
C LYS A 27 -24.99 -53.95 -17.20
N LYS A 28 -24.39 -55.07 -16.81
CA LYS A 28 -22.98 -55.49 -16.77
C LYS A 28 -22.58 -56.07 -18.15
N ASP A 29 -21.35 -55.83 -18.62
CA ASP A 29 -20.32 -56.86 -18.91
C ASP A 29 -19.14 -56.34 -19.77
N ALA A 30 -17.95 -56.77 -19.31
CA ALA A 30 -16.63 -57.02 -19.91
C ALA A 30 -16.10 -56.36 -21.22
N ALA A 31 -14.80 -56.04 -21.11
CA ALA A 31 -13.69 -56.17 -22.08
C ALA A 31 -13.31 -54.96 -22.97
N GLN A 32 -12.02 -54.63 -22.84
CA GLN A 32 -11.21 -53.60 -23.50
C GLN A 32 -11.14 -53.79 -25.03
N PRO A 33 -10.86 -52.71 -25.78
CA PRO A 33 -9.53 -52.70 -26.40
C PRO A 33 -8.82 -51.35 -26.26
N GLU A 34 -7.50 -51.51 -26.15
CA GLU A 34 -6.48 -50.48 -26.25
C GLU A 34 -6.50 -49.85 -27.65
N ALA A 35 -6.62 -48.52 -27.71
CA ALA A 35 -6.35 -47.74 -28.92
C ALA A 35 -5.75 -46.39 -28.51
N THR A 36 -4.44 -46.30 -28.70
CA THR A 36 -3.60 -45.11 -28.62
C THR A 36 -4.14 -43.95 -29.46
N ALA A 37 -4.41 -42.80 -28.84
CA ALA A 37 -4.44 -41.50 -29.52
C ALA A 37 -4.25 -40.36 -28.51
N THR A 38 -3.07 -39.74 -28.60
CA THR A 38 -2.69 -38.37 -28.29
C THR A 38 -3.84 -37.35 -28.19
N ALA A 39 -3.90 -36.57 -27.10
CA ALA A 39 -3.96 -35.09 -27.13
C ALA A 39 -4.23 -34.49 -25.75
N SER A 40 -3.54 -33.38 -25.50
CA SER A 40 -3.83 -32.36 -24.48
C SER A 40 -3.79 -32.80 -23.02
N ALA A 41 -2.58 -32.94 -22.50
CA ALA A 41 -2.30 -32.27 -21.24
C ALA A 41 -2.48 -30.77 -21.50
N GLU A 42 -3.65 -30.23 -21.18
CA GLU A 42 -3.75 -28.82 -20.82
C GLU A 42 -2.96 -28.69 -19.52
N ALA A 43 -1.65 -28.50 -19.68
CA ALA A 43 -0.86 -27.84 -18.67
C ALA A 43 -1.56 -26.50 -18.47
N SER A 44 -2.27 -26.43 -17.35
CA SER A 44 -2.71 -25.17 -16.78
C SER A 44 -1.43 -24.35 -16.64
N GLU A 45 -1.21 -23.43 -17.58
CA GLU A 45 -0.31 -22.32 -17.37
C GLU A 45 -0.95 -21.47 -16.29
N GLU A 46 -0.77 -21.90 -15.05
CA GLU A 46 -0.82 -21.02 -13.91
C GLU A 46 0.37 -20.07 -14.11
N ALA A 47 0.10 -19.00 -14.84
CA ALA A 47 0.99 -17.86 -14.97
C ALA A 47 1.45 -17.52 -13.56
N THR A 48 2.70 -17.86 -13.26
CA THR A 48 3.35 -17.44 -12.03
C THR A 48 3.57 -15.95 -12.18
N GLU A 49 2.54 -15.16 -11.85
CA GLU A 49 2.69 -13.73 -11.66
C GLU A 49 3.72 -13.56 -10.52
N ALA A 50 4.89 -13.02 -10.85
CA ALA A 50 5.95 -12.81 -9.89
C ALA A 50 5.40 -11.99 -8.71
N ALA A 51 5.71 -12.39 -7.48
CA ALA A 51 5.31 -11.63 -6.30
C ALA A 51 5.80 -10.17 -6.43
N PRO A 52 4.97 -9.17 -6.08
CA PRO A 52 5.35 -7.78 -6.25
C PRO A 52 6.58 -7.44 -5.40
N MET A 53 7.45 -6.57 -5.92
CA MET A 53 8.67 -6.14 -5.24
C MET A 53 8.35 -5.62 -3.84
N ARG A 54 9.14 -6.04 -2.85
CA ARG A 54 9.04 -5.53 -1.49
C ARG A 54 9.88 -4.28 -1.30
N ALA A 55 9.50 -3.47 -0.31
CA ALA A 55 10.26 -2.28 0.09
C ALA A 55 11.71 -2.63 0.44
N GLU A 56 11.94 -3.75 1.13
CA GLU A 56 13.28 -4.18 1.49
C GLU A 56 14.15 -4.49 0.26
N ASP A 57 13.57 -5.07 -0.78
CA ASP A 57 14.27 -5.37 -2.03
C ASP A 57 14.60 -4.08 -2.79
N TRP A 58 13.67 -3.13 -2.82
CA TRP A 58 13.89 -1.80 -3.38
C TRP A 58 15.04 -1.07 -2.65
N ILE A 59 15.06 -1.09 -1.32
CA ILE A 59 16.15 -0.49 -0.54
C ILE A 59 17.50 -1.11 -0.92
N ARG A 60 17.59 -2.44 -1.00
CA ARG A 60 18.84 -3.13 -1.38
C ARG A 60 19.26 -2.82 -2.81
N ALA A 61 18.32 -2.68 -3.73
CA ALA A 61 18.61 -2.35 -5.13
C ALA A 61 19.12 -0.91 -5.28
N ASN A 62 18.55 0.05 -4.55
CA ASN A 62 18.76 1.48 -4.75
C ASN A 62 19.80 2.10 -3.81
N HIS A 63 20.10 1.47 -2.66
CA HIS A 63 20.97 2.05 -1.63
C HIS A 63 22.12 1.12 -1.22
N ARG A 64 22.72 0.43 -2.18
CA ARG A 64 23.83 -0.52 -1.95
C ARG A 64 24.97 0.06 -1.12
N ASP A 65 25.37 1.30 -1.39
CA ASP A 65 26.49 1.96 -0.69
C ASP A 65 26.19 2.20 0.79
N ALA A 66 24.92 2.46 1.14
CA ALA A 66 24.50 2.62 2.53
C ALA A 66 24.48 1.29 3.31
N LEU A 67 24.56 0.15 2.61
CA LEU A 67 24.64 -1.18 3.21
C LEU A 67 26.08 -1.69 3.31
N THR A 68 26.97 -1.26 2.42
CA THR A 68 28.34 -1.79 2.30
C THR A 68 29.42 -0.87 2.85
N SER A 69 29.13 0.42 3.03
CA SER A 69 30.11 1.36 3.59
C SER A 69 30.32 1.16 5.10
N ASP A 70 31.44 1.66 5.63
CA ASP A 70 31.71 1.69 7.07
C ASP A 70 30.73 2.58 7.86
N LEU A 71 29.94 3.40 7.15
CA LEU A 71 28.80 4.15 7.69
C LEU A 71 27.53 3.28 7.83
N GLY A 72 27.62 2.01 7.41
CA GLY A 72 26.55 1.02 7.25
C GLY A 72 25.79 0.73 8.54
N LYS A 73 24.70 1.47 8.72
CA LYS A 73 23.65 1.26 9.72
C LYS A 73 22.31 1.72 9.15
N LEU A 74 22.01 1.34 7.91
CA LEU A 74 20.70 1.64 7.32
C LEU A 74 19.64 1.01 8.21
N GLN A 75 18.75 1.86 8.70
CA GLN A 75 17.51 1.47 9.33
C GLN A 75 16.37 1.96 8.46
N TYR A 76 15.21 1.36 8.57
CA TYR A 76 14.08 1.80 7.79
C TYR A 76 12.78 1.54 8.54
N ALA A 77 11.74 2.24 8.13
CA ALA A 77 10.37 1.96 8.48
C ALA A 77 9.51 2.09 7.22
N THR A 78 8.44 1.30 7.13
CA THR A 78 7.56 1.31 5.96
C THR A 78 6.11 1.40 6.35
N ALA A 79 5.32 1.99 5.46
CA ALA A 79 3.87 1.94 5.51
C ALA A 79 3.32 1.89 4.08
N GLU A 80 2.13 1.32 3.92
CA GLU A 80 1.42 1.31 2.63
C GLU A 80 0.07 2.02 2.80
N THR A 81 -0.25 2.90 1.86
CA THR A 81 -1.56 3.57 1.79
C THR A 81 -1.82 3.99 0.35
N ASP A 82 -3.08 3.93 -0.07
CA ASP A 82 -3.51 4.51 -1.35
C ASP A 82 -3.45 6.04 -1.26
N LEU A 83 -2.47 6.66 -1.93
CA LEU A 83 -2.30 8.10 -1.93
C LEU A 83 -3.06 8.74 -3.10
N ASP A 84 -3.13 8.09 -4.26
CA ASP A 84 -3.71 8.70 -5.45
C ASP A 84 -5.17 8.30 -5.74
N GLY A 85 -5.67 7.27 -5.07
CA GLY A 85 -7.03 6.77 -5.18
C GLY A 85 -7.25 5.75 -6.29
N ASP A 86 -6.20 5.16 -6.86
CA ASP A 86 -6.31 4.14 -7.91
C ASP A 86 -6.61 2.73 -7.36
N GLY A 87 -6.64 2.57 -6.04
CA GLY A 87 -6.90 1.30 -5.36
C GLY A 87 -5.65 0.45 -5.12
N THR A 88 -4.49 0.86 -5.61
CA THR A 88 -3.19 0.23 -5.34
C THR A 88 -2.42 1.09 -4.34
N PRO A 89 -2.08 0.57 -3.15
CA PRO A 89 -1.32 1.34 -2.18
C PRO A 89 0.08 1.74 -2.69
N GLU A 90 0.44 2.99 -2.48
CA GLU A 90 1.83 3.43 -2.51
C GLU A 90 2.58 3.00 -1.26
N VAL A 91 3.89 2.81 -1.42
CA VAL A 91 4.80 2.43 -0.34
C VAL A 91 5.57 3.65 0.12
N LEU A 92 5.44 3.99 1.39
CA LEU A 92 6.28 4.97 2.06
C LEU A 92 7.46 4.25 2.69
N VAL A 93 8.67 4.72 2.43
CA VAL A 93 9.91 4.20 3.01
C VAL A 93 10.65 5.33 3.71
N TYR A 94 10.64 5.31 5.03
CA TYR A 94 11.47 6.20 5.84
C TYR A 94 12.86 5.59 5.98
N LEU A 95 13.87 6.26 5.44
CA LEU A 95 15.26 5.81 5.39
C LEU A 95 16.04 6.44 6.53
N GLY A 96 16.44 5.61 7.49
CA GLY A 96 17.22 5.98 8.67
C GLY A 96 18.69 5.56 8.57
N GLY A 97 19.52 6.21 9.36
CA GLY A 97 20.96 5.94 9.47
C GLY A 97 21.83 7.10 8.99
N PRO A 98 23.16 7.03 9.20
CA PRO A 98 24.07 8.17 9.01
C PRO A 98 24.10 8.76 7.59
N MET A 99 23.80 7.94 6.58
CA MET A 99 23.75 8.35 5.17
C MET A 99 22.49 9.15 4.81
N PHE A 100 21.41 8.98 5.58
CA PHE A 100 20.10 9.57 5.27
C PHE A 100 19.69 10.64 6.28
N CYS A 101 20.29 10.64 7.46
CA CYS A 101 19.88 11.48 8.57
C CYS A 101 20.88 12.60 8.84
N GLY A 102 20.36 13.81 9.03
CA GLY A 102 21.06 14.93 9.65
C GLY A 102 20.36 15.38 10.93
N THR A 103 20.71 16.55 11.44
CA THR A 103 20.03 17.12 12.61
C THR A 103 18.57 17.50 12.34
N GLY A 104 18.21 17.70 11.07
CA GLY A 104 16.87 18.04 10.62
C GLY A 104 15.91 16.85 10.46
N GLY A 105 16.41 15.62 10.63
CA GLY A 105 15.66 14.39 10.33
C GLY A 105 16.28 13.62 9.19
N CYS A 106 15.53 12.63 8.69
CA CYS A 106 15.99 11.71 7.66
C CYS A 106 15.18 11.84 6.35
N ASN A 107 15.37 10.90 5.43
CA ASN A 107 14.69 10.89 4.14
C ASN A 107 13.42 10.03 4.19
N LEU A 108 12.38 10.46 3.48
CA LEU A 108 11.15 9.71 3.21
C LEU A 108 10.99 9.56 1.70
N ALA A 109 11.08 8.32 1.21
CA ALA A 109 10.73 7.99 -0.16
C ALA A 109 9.26 7.59 -0.27
N VAL A 110 8.63 7.96 -1.39
CA VAL A 110 7.30 7.49 -1.80
C VAL A 110 7.47 6.72 -3.10
N LEU A 111 6.99 5.49 -3.12
CA LEU A 111 7.13 4.55 -4.22
C LEU A 111 5.76 4.13 -4.73
N LYS A 112 5.62 4.00 -6.04
CA LYS A 112 4.40 3.51 -6.70
C LYS A 112 4.66 2.14 -7.34
N ARG A 113 3.70 1.23 -7.19
CA ARG A 113 3.74 -0.09 -7.84
C ARG A 113 3.42 0.05 -9.32
N GLN A 114 4.31 -0.46 -10.17
CA GLN A 114 4.13 -0.50 -11.63
C GLN A 114 4.67 -1.82 -12.15
N ASP A 115 3.84 -2.62 -12.81
CA ASP A 115 4.21 -3.90 -13.43
C ASP A 115 4.98 -4.86 -12.48
N GLY A 116 4.58 -4.88 -11.20
CA GLY A 116 5.21 -5.70 -10.16
C GLY A 116 6.47 -5.10 -9.53
N ASP A 117 6.96 -3.96 -10.01
CA ASP A 117 8.12 -3.23 -9.49
C ASP A 117 7.72 -2.01 -8.63
N LEU A 118 8.67 -1.43 -7.91
CA LEU A 118 8.52 -0.20 -7.13
C LEU A 118 9.29 0.96 -7.78
N VAL A 119 8.54 1.91 -8.33
CA VAL A 119 9.10 3.12 -8.96
C VAL A 119 9.07 4.28 -7.98
N GLN A 120 10.21 4.94 -7.77
CA GLN A 120 10.29 6.11 -6.89
C GLN A 120 9.54 7.30 -7.50
N VAL A 121 8.53 7.79 -6.79
CA VAL A 121 7.75 8.98 -7.13
C VAL A 121 8.44 10.24 -6.61
N SER A 122 8.92 10.20 -5.37
CA SER A 122 9.65 11.31 -4.76
C SER A 122 10.46 10.85 -3.55
N GLU A 123 11.41 11.68 -3.15
CA GLU A 123 12.13 11.54 -1.88
C GLU A 123 12.25 12.91 -1.22
N THR A 124 11.85 12.97 0.05
CA THR A 124 11.78 14.19 0.86
C THR A 124 12.77 14.10 2.01
N SER A 125 13.67 15.07 2.10
CA SER A 125 14.61 15.23 3.22
C SER A 125 14.00 16.01 4.39
N VAL A 126 14.69 16.02 5.54
CA VAL A 126 14.31 16.78 6.75
C VAL A 126 12.98 16.29 7.33
N VAL A 127 12.70 15.00 7.18
CA VAL A 127 11.50 14.37 7.76
C VAL A 127 11.85 13.84 9.14
N GLN A 128 11.12 14.27 10.15
CA GLN A 128 11.08 13.63 11.46
C GLN A 128 9.83 12.76 11.53
N LEU A 129 9.93 11.63 12.23
CA LEU A 129 8.76 10.84 12.58
C LEU A 129 7.91 11.57 13.63
N PRO A 130 6.59 11.33 13.70
CA PRO A 130 5.83 10.41 12.85
C PRO A 130 5.53 10.94 11.43
N VAL A 131 5.21 10.01 10.53
CA VAL A 131 4.60 10.31 9.22
C VAL A 131 3.12 9.94 9.27
N GLY A 132 2.26 10.84 8.82
CA GLY A 132 0.84 10.64 8.68
C GLY A 132 0.33 11.07 7.31
N VAL A 133 -0.95 10.84 7.09
CA VAL A 133 -1.62 11.18 5.84
C VAL A 133 -2.88 12.00 6.15
N LEU A 134 -3.10 13.04 5.36
CA LEU A 134 -4.20 13.99 5.53
C LEU A 134 -5.40 13.60 4.65
N ASP A 135 -6.58 14.09 5.01
CA ASP A 135 -7.79 13.95 4.18
C ASP A 135 -7.74 14.87 2.95
N SER A 136 -6.93 15.92 2.99
CA SER A 136 -6.75 16.83 1.87
C SER A 136 -5.96 16.16 0.75
N LYS A 137 -6.27 16.56 -0.49
CA LYS A 137 -5.57 16.14 -1.69
C LYS A 137 -5.01 17.34 -2.46
N SER A 138 -3.87 17.15 -3.10
CA SER A 138 -3.27 18.07 -4.07
C SER A 138 -2.98 17.28 -5.35
N HIS A 139 -3.45 17.77 -6.51
CA HIS A 139 -3.26 17.08 -7.80
C HIS A 139 -3.71 15.60 -7.80
N GLY A 140 -4.81 15.28 -7.10
CA GLY A 140 -5.37 13.93 -7.00
C GLY A 140 -4.78 13.06 -5.89
N TRP A 141 -3.59 13.41 -5.40
CA TRP A 141 -2.86 12.67 -4.37
C TRP A 141 -3.14 13.22 -2.96
N ARG A 142 -3.23 12.35 -1.96
CA ARG A 142 -3.37 12.74 -0.55
C ARG A 142 -2.12 13.47 -0.08
N ASP A 143 -2.31 14.52 0.70
CA ASP A 143 -1.17 15.22 1.30
C ASP A 143 -0.62 14.43 2.48
N LEU A 144 0.69 14.49 2.71
CA LEU A 144 1.33 13.90 3.87
C LEU A 144 1.49 14.95 4.97
N ALA A 145 1.46 14.50 6.22
CA ALA A 145 1.86 15.28 7.38
C ALA A 145 3.12 14.63 7.96
N VAL A 146 4.15 15.43 8.21
CA VAL A 146 5.39 14.98 8.84
C VAL A 146 5.81 15.94 9.92
N THR A 147 6.52 15.45 10.93
CA THR A 147 7.19 16.34 11.88
C THR A 147 8.45 16.91 11.23
N VAL A 148 8.78 18.16 11.56
CA VAL A 148 10.06 18.80 11.20
C VAL A 148 10.61 19.49 12.44
N SER A 149 11.91 19.35 12.67
CA SER A 149 12.61 19.98 13.80
C SER A 149 14.13 19.90 13.59
N GLY A 150 14.91 20.58 14.43
CA GLY A 150 16.37 20.55 14.34
C GLY A 150 16.90 21.45 13.23
N GLY A 151 18.18 21.36 12.85
CA GLY A 151 18.75 22.22 11.79
C GLY A 151 18.67 23.74 12.03
N GLY A 152 18.36 24.18 13.25
CA GLY A 152 18.12 25.58 13.62
C GLY A 152 16.66 26.05 13.53
N MET A 153 15.72 25.18 13.14
CA MET A 153 14.28 25.46 13.15
C MET A 153 13.59 24.91 14.40
N ALA A 154 12.53 25.60 14.82
CA ALA A 154 11.61 25.10 15.83
C ALA A 154 10.81 23.91 15.28
N GLU A 155 10.34 23.07 16.20
CA GLU A 155 9.48 21.94 15.86
C GLU A 155 8.14 22.42 15.26
N GLY A 156 7.63 21.66 14.30
CA GLY A 156 6.30 21.85 13.74
C GLY A 156 5.87 20.68 12.87
N ILE A 157 4.64 20.75 12.38
CA ILE A 157 4.12 19.80 11.38
C ILE A 157 4.23 20.44 10.00
N SER A 158 4.85 19.73 9.08
CA SER A 158 4.88 20.09 7.67
C SER A 158 3.81 19.36 6.88
N ARG A 159 3.14 20.09 5.98
CA ARG A 159 2.25 19.51 4.99
C ARG A 159 3.00 19.32 3.67
N LEU A 160 3.19 18.07 3.27
CA LEU A 160 3.78 17.74 1.98
C LEU A 160 2.66 17.63 0.95
N ARG A 161 2.54 18.65 0.10
CA ARG A 161 1.58 18.66 -1.01
C ARG A 161 2.19 18.02 -2.25
N PHE A 162 1.43 17.12 -2.88
CA PHE A 162 1.85 16.58 -4.16
C PHE A 162 1.77 17.65 -5.25
N SER A 163 2.84 17.78 -6.03
CA SER A 163 2.99 18.82 -7.06
C SER A 163 2.43 18.43 -8.44
N GLY A 164 1.93 17.19 -8.58
CA GLY A 164 1.63 16.57 -9.88
C GLY A 164 2.80 15.74 -10.43
N ARG A 165 3.99 15.84 -9.83
CA ARG A 165 5.15 14.99 -10.15
C ARG A 165 5.71 14.23 -8.95
N GLY A 166 5.60 14.80 -7.75
CA GLY A 166 6.20 14.29 -6.52
C GLY A 166 5.85 15.17 -5.32
N TYR A 167 6.12 14.69 -4.12
CA TYR A 167 6.16 15.51 -2.91
C TYR A 167 7.40 16.42 -2.90
N PRO A 168 7.44 17.48 -2.07
CA PRO A 168 8.60 18.37 -1.98
C PRO A 168 9.88 17.61 -1.64
N THR A 169 11.02 18.02 -2.18
CA THR A 169 12.33 17.38 -1.87
C THR A 169 12.85 17.70 -0.47
N ASN A 170 12.23 18.66 0.22
CA ASN A 170 12.56 19.07 1.57
C ASN A 170 11.27 19.39 2.33
N ALA A 171 11.13 18.83 3.53
CA ALA A 171 9.91 18.99 4.33
C ALA A 171 9.78 20.39 4.96
N SER A 172 10.80 21.23 5.01
CA SER A 172 10.74 22.53 5.69
C SER A 172 10.02 23.65 4.91
N VAL A 173 9.30 23.33 3.84
CA VAL A 173 8.69 24.32 2.92
C VAL A 173 7.34 24.86 3.39
N GLU A 174 6.51 24.05 4.06
CA GLU A 174 5.16 24.43 4.51
C GLU A 174 4.94 23.95 5.94
N VAL A 175 5.51 24.67 6.91
CA VAL A 175 5.55 24.27 8.33
C VAL A 175 4.56 25.06 9.17
N SER A 176 3.84 24.36 10.06
CA SER A 176 2.97 24.94 11.07
C SER A 176 3.46 24.56 12.47
N ALA A 177 4.03 25.53 13.19
CA ALA A 177 4.60 25.36 14.53
C ALA A 177 3.55 25.13 15.65
N GLY A 178 2.25 25.19 15.33
CA GLY A 178 1.16 24.97 16.29
C GLY A 178 0.07 24.03 15.78
N ALA A 179 0.36 23.27 14.72
CA ALA A 179 -0.55 22.24 14.24
C ALA A 179 -0.76 21.14 15.29
N ALA A 180 -1.95 20.54 15.28
CA ALA A 180 -2.20 19.36 16.10
C ALA A 180 -1.25 18.22 15.72
N ALA A 181 -0.84 17.44 16.71
CA ALA A 181 -0.01 16.27 16.51
C ALA A 181 -0.69 15.24 15.59
N ILE A 182 0.14 14.45 14.90
CA ILE A 182 -0.31 13.36 14.03
C ILE A 182 -0.85 12.22 14.90
N SER A 183 -2.16 12.24 15.17
CA SER A 183 -2.82 11.32 16.11
C SER A 183 -2.91 9.86 15.64
N LYS A 184 -2.78 9.61 14.33
CA LYS A 184 -2.81 8.28 13.72
C LYS A 184 -1.66 8.17 12.72
N PRO A 185 -0.44 7.89 13.20
CA PRO A 185 0.71 7.80 12.32
C PRO A 185 0.61 6.58 11.41
N LEU A 186 1.00 6.75 10.15
CA LEU A 186 1.31 5.62 9.25
C LEU A 186 2.65 5.00 9.61
N ILE A 187 3.64 5.84 9.93
CA ILE A 187 4.94 5.43 10.45
C ILE A 187 5.13 6.13 11.80
N ALA A 188 5.18 5.33 12.87
CA ALA A 188 5.32 5.82 14.25
C ALA A 188 6.77 6.23 14.57
N GLU A 189 6.98 6.98 15.66
CA GLU A 189 8.28 7.51 16.08
C GLU A 189 9.35 6.43 16.33
N ASP A 190 8.94 5.26 16.81
CA ASP A 190 9.79 4.12 17.17
C ASP A 190 9.83 3.01 16.11
N ALA A 191 9.32 3.27 14.91
CA ALA A 191 9.12 2.26 13.87
C ALA A 191 10.39 1.82 13.13
N LEU A 192 11.54 2.46 13.37
CA LEU A 192 12.80 2.13 12.70
C LEU A 192 13.31 0.75 13.11
N LYS A 193 13.60 -0.09 12.11
CA LYS A 193 14.21 -1.41 12.26
C LYS A 193 15.45 -1.53 11.37
N PRO A 194 16.44 -2.39 11.72
CA PRO A 194 17.55 -2.69 10.83
C PRO A 194 17.06 -3.36 9.54
N LEU A 195 17.82 -3.18 8.45
CA LEU A 195 17.69 -3.98 7.24
C LEU A 195 18.61 -5.19 7.33
N ASP A 196 18.02 -6.37 7.58
CA ASP A 196 18.73 -7.65 7.66
C ASP A 196 19.15 -8.19 6.28
#